data_AF-M5BII6-F1
#
_entry.id   AF-M5BII6-F1
#
_cell.length_a   1.000
_cell.length_b   1.000
_cell.length_c   1.000
_cell.angle_alpha   90.00
_cell.angle_beta   90.00
_cell.angle_gamma   90.00
#
_symmetry.space_group_name_H-M   'P 1'
#
loop_
_entity.id
_entity.type
_entity.pdbx_description
1 polymer ?
#
loop_
_entity_poly.entity_id
_entity_poly.type
_entity_poly.pdbx_seq_one_letter_code
_entity_poly.pdbx_strand_id
1 'polypeptide(L)'
;MIPADGIGREVLPAARQAFEALGSDIPKPQFVDLDAGFEFFTRHGVALPEETVEALSKDCNAAMFGAVSSPSRKVTGYSSPIVALRKKLDLYANIRPVSSVKGTPGPDVDMYVKQEKIEDGLTGKEARATRLITEYASRRIGKMGFEVALARGGRRGKPPTLTVVHKSNVLSVTDGLFRETVRGVPALPEIAGKYDGVVVNEQLVDSMVYRMFREPQ
;
A
#
# COMPACT_ATOMS: atom_id res chain seq x y z
N MET A 1 -14.38 -11.71 -3.00
CA MET A 1 -13.10 -12.46 -3.05
C MET A 1 -12.60 -12.43 -4.48
N ILE A 2 -11.33 -12.09 -4.69
CA ILE A 2 -10.73 -11.98 -6.02
C ILE A 2 -9.46 -12.86 -6.02
N PRO A 3 -9.57 -14.17 -6.27
CA PRO A 3 -8.41 -15.06 -6.27
C PRO A 3 -7.37 -14.69 -7.33
N ALA A 4 -7.84 -14.22 -8.49
CA ALA A 4 -7.05 -13.91 -9.67
C ALA A 4 -6.27 -15.12 -10.20
N ASP A 5 -4.94 -15.11 -10.11
CA ASP A 5 -4.05 -16.09 -10.76
C ASP A 5 -3.26 -16.94 -9.75
N GLY A 6 -2.80 -18.11 -10.21
CA GLY A 6 -1.85 -18.97 -9.47
C GLY A 6 -2.28 -19.29 -8.04
N ILE A 7 -1.34 -19.16 -7.09
CA ILE A 7 -1.56 -19.48 -5.67
C ILE A 7 -2.70 -18.69 -5.02
N GLY A 8 -3.15 -17.59 -5.63
CA GLY A 8 -4.33 -16.85 -5.18
C GLY A 8 -5.58 -17.73 -5.08
N ARG A 9 -5.68 -18.75 -5.94
CA ARG A 9 -6.76 -19.74 -5.96
C ARG A 9 -6.65 -20.80 -4.87
N GLU A 10 -5.52 -20.87 -4.17
CA GLU A 10 -5.30 -21.79 -3.05
C GLU A 10 -5.43 -21.06 -1.72
N VAL A 11 -4.82 -19.87 -1.60
CA VAL A 11 -4.77 -19.12 -0.34
C VAL A 11 -6.09 -18.43 0.02
N LEU A 12 -6.88 -17.96 -0.96
CA LEU A 12 -8.17 -17.32 -0.65
C LEU A 12 -9.23 -18.32 -0.15
N PRO A 13 -9.37 -19.52 -0.73
CA PRO A 13 -10.22 -20.55 -0.13
C PRO A 13 -9.81 -20.92 1.29
N ALA A 14 -8.51 -21.02 1.58
CA ALA A 14 -8.02 -21.25 2.94
C ALA A 14 -8.39 -20.09 3.89
N ALA A 15 -8.25 -18.84 3.44
CA ALA A 15 -8.68 -17.67 4.20
C ALA A 15 -10.19 -17.68 4.47
N ARG A 16 -11.01 -18.04 3.47
CA ARG A 16 -12.47 -18.20 3.63
C ARG A 16 -12.81 -19.24 4.69
N GLN A 17 -12.17 -20.41 4.68
CA GLN A 17 -12.36 -21.44 5.70
C GLN A 17 -12.03 -20.91 7.10
N ALA A 18 -10.96 -20.14 7.25
CA ALA A 18 -10.60 -19.53 8.53
C ALA A 18 -11.68 -18.53 9.03
N PHE A 19 -12.28 -17.74 8.14
CA PHE A 19 -13.40 -16.86 8.49
C PHE A 19 -14.68 -17.63 8.84
N GLU A 20 -14.99 -18.70 8.12
CA GLU A 20 -16.18 -19.53 8.37
C GLU A 20 -16.08 -20.32 9.69
N ALA A 21 -14.85 -20.60 10.14
CA ALA A 21 -14.55 -21.28 11.40
C ALA A 21 -14.56 -20.34 12.63
N LEU A 22 -14.76 -19.03 12.45
CA LEU A 22 -14.91 -18.10 13.57
C LEU A 22 -16.16 -18.45 14.41
N GLY A 23 -16.06 -18.21 15.71
CA GLY A 23 -17.13 -18.50 16.67
C GLY A 23 -18.43 -17.77 16.35
N SER A 24 -19.56 -18.29 16.86
CA SER A 24 -20.91 -17.77 16.61
C SER A 24 -21.12 -16.31 17.04
N ASP A 25 -20.26 -15.80 17.92
CA ASP A 25 -20.33 -14.43 18.44
C ASP A 25 -19.83 -13.39 17.43
N ILE A 26 -19.19 -13.83 16.34
CA ILE A 26 -18.72 -12.96 15.26
C ILE A 26 -19.68 -13.12 14.06
N PRO A 27 -20.24 -12.01 13.53
CA PRO A 27 -21.07 -12.07 12.34
C PRO A 27 -20.34 -12.76 11.18
N LYS A 28 -20.98 -13.78 10.61
CA LYS A 28 -20.40 -14.51 9.48
C LYS A 28 -20.44 -13.65 8.22
N PRO A 29 -19.28 -13.42 7.56
CA PRO A 29 -19.26 -12.66 6.32
C PRO A 29 -19.94 -13.43 5.18
N GLN A 30 -20.55 -12.70 4.26
CA GLN A 30 -20.97 -13.25 2.97
C GLN A 30 -19.84 -13.05 1.96
N PHE A 31 -19.59 -14.07 1.15
CA PHE A 31 -18.53 -14.05 0.14
C PHE A 31 -19.15 -13.97 -1.25
N VAL A 32 -18.73 -12.94 -2.01
CA VAL A 32 -19.01 -12.80 -3.44
C VAL A 32 -17.74 -13.11 -4.21
N ASP A 33 -17.77 -14.07 -5.13
CA ASP A 33 -16.63 -14.39 -5.98
C ASP A 33 -16.58 -13.45 -7.19
N LEU A 34 -15.42 -12.85 -7.42
CA LEU A 34 -15.20 -11.82 -8.45
C LEU A 34 -13.95 -12.13 -9.26
N ASP A 35 -13.99 -11.77 -10.54
CA ASP A 35 -12.93 -12.07 -11.50
C ASP A 35 -11.97 -10.90 -11.71
N ALA A 36 -10.68 -11.22 -11.80
CA ALA A 36 -9.62 -10.33 -12.27
C ALA A 36 -8.38 -11.18 -12.59
N GLY A 37 -7.34 -10.57 -13.17
CA GLY A 37 -6.03 -11.20 -13.31
C GLY A 37 -5.56 -11.33 -14.76
N PHE A 38 -4.35 -11.86 -14.92
CA PHE A 38 -3.75 -12.09 -16.23
C PHE A 38 -4.43 -13.26 -16.95
N GLU A 39 -4.79 -14.34 -16.26
CA GLU A 39 -5.52 -15.44 -16.88
C GLU A 39 -6.90 -14.99 -17.36
N PHE A 40 -7.58 -14.14 -16.60
CA PHE A 40 -8.84 -13.54 -17.04
C PHE A 40 -8.64 -12.66 -18.28
N PHE A 41 -7.58 -11.86 -18.32
CA PHE A 41 -7.18 -11.08 -19.50
C PHE A 41 -6.93 -11.95 -20.74
N THR A 42 -6.25 -13.09 -20.61
CA THR A 42 -5.99 -13.97 -21.77
C THR A 42 -7.26 -14.53 -22.40
N ARG A 43 -8.34 -14.67 -21.62
CA ARG A 43 -9.62 -15.22 -22.09
C ARG A 43 -10.58 -14.15 -22.59
N HIS A 44 -10.57 -12.96 -21.99
CA HIS A 44 -11.59 -11.93 -22.20
C HIS A 44 -11.04 -10.60 -22.72
N GLY A 45 -9.72 -10.47 -22.88
CA GLY A 45 -9.06 -9.25 -23.35
C GLY A 45 -9.01 -8.10 -22.33
N VAL A 46 -9.53 -8.28 -21.11
CA VAL A 46 -9.53 -7.27 -20.03
C VAL A 46 -9.04 -7.90 -18.73
N ALA A 47 -8.15 -7.24 -17.98
CA ALA A 47 -7.59 -7.80 -16.74
C ALA A 47 -8.42 -7.50 -15.49
N LEU A 48 -9.18 -6.40 -15.52
CA LEU A 48 -10.10 -5.99 -14.45
C LEU A 48 -11.45 -5.66 -15.09
N PRO A 49 -12.43 -6.57 -15.05
CA PRO A 49 -13.79 -6.33 -15.52
C PRO A 49 -14.43 -5.16 -14.77
N GLU A 50 -15.31 -4.41 -15.44
CA GLU A 50 -16.02 -3.31 -14.79
C GLU A 50 -17.05 -3.86 -13.78
N GLU A 51 -17.64 -5.02 -14.06
CA GLU A 51 -18.54 -5.74 -13.16
C GLU A 51 -17.89 -6.03 -11.80
N THR A 52 -16.60 -6.38 -11.80
CA THR A 52 -15.83 -6.56 -10.56
C THR A 52 -15.70 -5.25 -9.79
N VAL A 53 -15.46 -4.13 -10.47
CA VAL A 53 -15.36 -2.81 -9.81
C VAL A 53 -16.71 -2.37 -9.27
N GLU A 54 -17.79 -2.61 -10.02
CA GLU A 54 -19.15 -2.26 -9.61
C GLU A 54 -19.59 -3.07 -8.39
N ALA A 55 -19.40 -4.38 -8.41
CA ALA A 55 -19.73 -5.24 -7.27
C ALA A 55 -18.94 -4.85 -6.01
N LEU A 56 -17.66 -4.48 -6.17
CA LEU A 56 -16.85 -3.99 -5.06
C LEU A 56 -17.36 -2.67 -4.47
N SER A 57 -17.86 -1.78 -5.32
CA SER A 57 -18.31 -0.44 -4.92
C SER A 57 -19.71 -0.45 -4.31
N LYS A 58 -20.62 -1.28 -4.85
CA LYS A 58 -22.04 -1.29 -4.50
C LYS A 58 -22.40 -2.34 -3.45
N ASP A 59 -21.79 -3.53 -3.54
CA ASP A 59 -22.29 -4.72 -2.85
C ASP A 59 -21.32 -5.26 -1.78
N CYS A 60 -20.07 -4.78 -1.74
CA CYS A 60 -19.04 -5.31 -0.86
C CYS A 60 -18.55 -4.28 0.17
N ASN A 61 -18.37 -4.71 1.43
CA ASN A 61 -17.75 -3.86 2.47
C ASN A 61 -16.22 -3.91 2.48
N ALA A 62 -15.65 -5.01 1.99
CA ALA A 62 -14.22 -5.26 1.92
C ALA A 62 -13.92 -6.29 0.82
N ALA A 63 -12.65 -6.37 0.43
CA ALA A 63 -12.19 -7.32 -0.57
C ALA A 63 -10.89 -8.01 -0.15
N MET A 64 -10.80 -9.30 -0.45
CA MET A 64 -9.56 -10.05 -0.43
C MET A 64 -9.10 -10.27 -1.86
N PHE A 65 -7.86 -9.88 -2.17
CA PHE A 65 -7.23 -10.08 -3.47
C PHE A 65 -6.08 -11.08 -3.30
N GLY A 66 -6.01 -12.08 -4.17
CA GLY A 66 -4.97 -13.11 -4.17
C GLY A 66 -3.67 -12.62 -4.80
N ALA A 67 -3.28 -13.23 -5.91
CA ALA A 67 -2.07 -12.89 -6.64
C ALA A 67 -2.39 -12.67 -8.12
N VAL A 68 -1.64 -11.78 -8.78
CA VAL A 68 -1.74 -11.58 -10.22
C VAL A 68 -0.42 -11.92 -10.88
N SER A 69 -0.47 -12.73 -11.93
CA SER A 69 0.69 -13.15 -12.72
C SER A 69 1.06 -12.05 -13.72
N SER A 70 1.64 -10.96 -13.22
CA SER A 70 1.99 -9.81 -14.06
C SER A 70 3.07 -10.21 -15.09
N PRO A 71 2.86 -9.93 -16.39
CA PRO A 71 3.83 -10.27 -17.43
C PRO A 71 5.11 -9.46 -17.25
N SER A 72 6.26 -10.08 -17.54
CA SER A 72 7.58 -9.45 -17.42
C SER A 72 7.87 -8.43 -18.53
N ARG A 73 7.07 -8.45 -19.60
CA ARG A 73 7.13 -7.48 -20.71
C ARG A 73 5.78 -6.77 -20.84
N LYS A 74 5.79 -5.58 -21.43
CA LYS A 74 4.55 -4.87 -21.78
C LYS A 74 3.74 -5.72 -22.76
N VAL A 75 2.49 -6.00 -22.40
CA VAL A 75 1.52 -6.67 -23.25
C VAL A 75 0.47 -5.63 -23.65
N THR A 76 0.26 -5.46 -24.95
CA THR A 76 -0.74 -4.51 -25.48
C THR A 76 -2.13 -4.85 -24.92
N GLY A 77 -2.84 -3.83 -24.40
CA GLY A 77 -4.17 -4.00 -23.80
C GLY A 77 -4.16 -4.45 -22.34
N TYR A 78 -3.04 -4.96 -21.81
CA TYR A 78 -2.93 -5.33 -20.41
C TYR A 78 -2.54 -4.15 -19.53
N SER A 79 -3.26 -3.96 -18.43
CA SER A 79 -2.84 -3.12 -17.32
C SER A 79 -3.05 -3.87 -16.01
N SER A 80 -2.17 -3.62 -15.02
CA SER A 80 -2.23 -4.35 -13.75
C SER A 80 -3.57 -4.14 -13.03
N PRO A 81 -4.37 -5.19 -12.78
CA PRO A 81 -5.69 -5.07 -12.20
C PRO A 81 -5.64 -4.51 -10.77
N ILE A 82 -4.65 -4.90 -9.96
CA ILE A 82 -4.50 -4.36 -8.60
C ILE A 82 -4.15 -2.86 -8.61
N VAL A 83 -3.35 -2.40 -9.57
CA VAL A 83 -3.05 -0.96 -9.71
C VAL A 83 -4.28 -0.18 -10.18
N ALA A 84 -5.05 -0.74 -11.11
CA ALA A 84 -6.29 -0.15 -11.59
C ALA A 84 -7.35 -0.09 -10.48
N LEU A 85 -7.53 -1.18 -9.74
CA LEU A 85 -8.47 -1.30 -8.62
C LEU A 85 -8.14 -0.29 -7.50
N ARG A 86 -6.88 -0.18 -7.10
CA ARG A 86 -6.44 0.82 -6.12
C ARG A 86 -6.74 2.25 -6.55
N LYS A 87 -6.59 2.56 -7.85
CA LYS A 87 -6.94 3.89 -8.38
C LYS A 87 -8.45 4.12 -8.41
N LYS A 88 -9.22 3.17 -8.94
CA LYS A 88 -10.68 3.28 -9.08
C LYS A 88 -11.38 3.39 -7.73
N LEU A 89 -10.88 2.72 -6.70
CA LEU A 89 -11.44 2.72 -5.34
C LEU A 89 -10.72 3.67 -4.38
N ASP A 90 -9.82 4.53 -4.89
CA ASP A 90 -9.01 5.46 -4.09
C ASP A 90 -8.35 4.82 -2.84
N LEU A 91 -7.81 3.60 -3.01
CA LEU A 91 -7.08 2.85 -1.98
C LEU A 91 -5.66 3.39 -1.85
N TYR A 92 -5.55 4.61 -1.31
CA TYR A 92 -4.32 5.42 -1.28
C TYR A 92 -3.24 4.90 -0.34
N ALA A 93 -3.59 4.15 0.70
CA ALA A 93 -2.65 3.65 1.71
C ALA A 93 -2.35 2.17 1.51
N ASN A 94 -1.06 1.84 1.32
CA ASN A 94 -0.59 0.46 1.35
C ASN A 94 0.07 0.17 2.69
N ILE A 95 -0.63 -0.54 3.56
CA ILE A 95 -0.16 -0.87 4.91
C ILE A 95 0.41 -2.30 4.89
N ARG A 96 1.70 -2.45 5.24
CA ARG A 96 2.41 -3.74 5.25
C ARG A 96 2.99 -4.02 6.64
N PRO A 97 2.21 -4.60 7.57
CA PRO A 97 2.72 -4.97 8.88
C PRO A 97 3.78 -6.07 8.74
N VAL A 98 4.99 -5.79 9.22
CA VAL A 98 6.05 -6.80 9.38
C VAL A 98 6.20 -7.07 10.87
N SER A 99 6.01 -8.32 11.27
CA SER A 99 6.23 -8.79 12.63
C SER A 99 6.95 -10.11 12.56
N SER A 100 8.04 -10.24 13.31
CA SER A 100 8.63 -11.55 13.54
C SER A 100 7.62 -12.44 14.28
N VAL A 101 7.54 -13.69 13.83
CA VAL A 101 7.03 -14.76 14.68
C VAL A 101 8.07 -14.97 15.78
N LYS A 102 7.63 -15.28 17.00
CA LYS A 102 8.54 -15.51 18.12
C LYS A 102 9.59 -16.56 17.71
N GLY A 103 10.85 -16.15 17.58
CA GLY A 103 11.96 -17.03 17.19
C GLY A 103 12.46 -16.92 15.74
N THR A 104 11.93 -16.02 14.90
CA THR A 104 12.41 -15.87 13.50
C THR A 104 12.90 -14.44 13.19
N PRO A 105 14.06 -14.24 12.54
CA PRO A 105 14.48 -12.94 12.04
C PRO A 105 13.71 -12.52 10.78
N GLY A 106 13.54 -11.21 10.54
CA GLY A 106 13.18 -10.72 9.21
C GLY A 106 12.86 -9.23 9.13
N PRO A 107 13.50 -8.50 8.19
CA PRO A 107 12.88 -7.34 7.55
C PRO A 107 12.88 -7.45 6.01
N ASP A 108 11.86 -6.86 5.37
CA ASP A 108 11.78 -6.66 3.92
C ASP A 108 11.30 -5.21 3.63
N VAL A 109 11.87 -4.57 2.60
CA VAL A 109 11.60 -3.18 2.22
C VAL A 109 11.36 -3.11 0.72
N ASP A 110 10.25 -2.50 0.33
CA ASP A 110 9.85 -2.34 -1.07
C ASP A 110 9.63 -0.85 -1.38
N MET A 111 10.27 -0.36 -2.44
CA MET A 111 10.15 1.02 -2.94
C MET A 111 9.75 0.98 -4.42
N TYR A 112 8.82 1.85 -4.79
CA TYR A 112 8.31 1.95 -6.15
C TYR A 112 8.41 3.39 -6.67
N VAL A 113 9.00 3.54 -7.86
CA VAL A 113 8.94 4.78 -8.65
C VAL A 113 7.95 4.57 -9.79
N LYS A 114 7.01 5.51 -9.94
CA LYS A 114 6.00 5.46 -10.98
C LYS A 114 6.23 6.59 -11.97
N GLN A 115 6.35 6.23 -13.24
CA GLN A 115 6.37 7.07 -14.44
C GLN A 115 7.76 7.41 -14.98
N GLU A 116 8.18 6.56 -15.92
CA GLU A 116 9.35 6.75 -16.79
C GLU A 116 8.89 6.84 -18.24
N LYS A 117 9.48 7.76 -19.00
CA LYS A 117 9.26 7.92 -20.44
C LYS A 117 10.60 7.95 -21.15
N ILE A 118 10.65 7.35 -22.33
CA ILE A 118 11.76 7.51 -23.27
C ILE A 118 11.26 8.38 -24.41
N GLU A 119 11.99 9.43 -24.73
CA GLU A 119 11.71 10.40 -25.79
C GLU A 119 12.95 10.51 -26.69
N ASP A 120 12.75 10.71 -28.00
CA ASP A 120 13.86 10.98 -28.92
C ASP A 120 14.19 12.48 -28.84
N GLY A 121 15.27 12.80 -28.12
CA GLY A 121 15.80 14.14 -27.99
C GLY A 121 16.74 14.50 -29.14
N LEU A 122 17.19 15.75 -29.15
CA LEU A 122 18.09 16.29 -30.19
C LEU A 122 19.45 15.58 -30.25
N THR A 123 19.87 14.91 -29.17
CA THR A 123 21.14 14.18 -29.07
C THR A 123 20.96 12.66 -28.98
N GLY A 124 19.78 12.15 -29.31
CA GLY A 124 19.43 10.73 -29.19
C GLY A 124 18.39 10.45 -28.09
N LYS A 125 18.29 9.19 -27.66
CA LYS A 125 17.26 8.75 -26.71
C LYS A 125 17.50 9.35 -25.32
N GLU A 126 16.49 10.06 -24.81
CA GLU A 126 16.44 10.58 -23.45
C GLU A 126 15.44 9.76 -22.62
N ALA A 127 15.82 9.37 -21.40
CA ALA A 127 14.91 8.76 -20.44
C ALA A 127 14.62 9.76 -19.31
N ARG A 128 13.34 10.04 -19.07
CA ARG A 128 12.88 11.00 -18.06
C ARG A 128 11.92 10.32 -17.10
N ALA A 129 12.16 10.49 -15.80
CA ALA A 129 11.28 10.04 -14.72
C ALA A 129 10.68 11.25 -14.01
N THR A 130 9.35 11.26 -13.85
CA THR A 130 8.67 12.34 -13.11
C THR A 130 8.30 11.84 -11.72
N ARG A 131 8.83 12.50 -10.69
CA ARG A 131 8.44 12.28 -9.30
C ARG A 131 7.50 13.38 -8.85
N LEU A 132 6.23 13.06 -8.68
CA LEU A 132 5.22 13.99 -8.16
C LEU A 132 4.90 13.67 -6.69
N ILE A 133 5.12 14.64 -5.82
CA ILE A 133 4.64 14.65 -4.43
C ILE A 133 3.63 15.79 -4.32
N THR A 134 2.46 15.50 -3.75
CA THR A 134 1.43 16.52 -3.50
C THR A 134 1.15 16.62 -2.00
N GLU A 135 0.84 17.82 -1.54
CA GLU A 135 0.42 18.05 -0.16
C GLU A 135 -0.82 17.20 0.18
N TYR A 136 -1.81 17.17 -0.72
CA TYR A 136 -3.03 16.39 -0.54
C TYR A 136 -2.74 14.90 -0.25
N ALA A 137 -1.92 14.24 -1.08
CA ALA A 137 -1.58 12.83 -0.87
C ALA A 137 -0.73 12.63 0.40
N SER A 138 0.25 13.51 0.62
CA SER A 138 1.15 13.48 1.78
C SER A 138 0.38 13.63 3.10
N ARG A 139 -0.64 14.50 3.13
CA ARG A 139 -1.49 14.71 4.31
C ARG A 139 -2.34 13.49 4.61
N ARG A 140 -2.95 12.87 3.59
CA ARG A 140 -3.77 11.66 3.76
C ARG A 140 -2.96 10.48 4.29
N ILE A 141 -1.79 10.22 3.70
CA ILE A 141 -0.93 9.13 4.17
C ILE A 141 -0.33 9.44 5.55
N GLY A 142 -0.01 10.70 5.84
CA GLY A 142 0.43 11.15 7.16
C GLY A 142 -0.63 10.86 8.23
N LYS A 143 -1.89 11.28 8.00
CA LYS A 143 -3.03 10.97 8.89
C LYS A 143 -3.14 9.47 9.14
N MET A 144 -3.14 8.64 8.08
CA MET A 144 -3.17 7.19 8.22
C MET A 144 -1.99 6.64 9.04
N GLY A 145 -0.78 7.17 8.85
CA GLY A 145 0.40 6.80 9.63
C GLY A 145 0.23 7.05 11.13
N PHE A 146 -0.33 8.21 11.51
CA PHE A 146 -0.65 8.53 12.90
C PHE A 146 -1.73 7.60 13.48
N GLU A 147 -2.81 7.33 12.74
CA GLU A 147 -3.88 6.41 13.19
C GLU A 147 -3.31 5.01 13.46
N VAL A 148 -2.47 4.50 12.55
CA VAL A 148 -1.80 3.20 12.71
C VAL A 148 -0.84 3.20 13.90
N ALA A 149 -0.10 4.29 14.11
CA ALA A 149 0.79 4.44 15.26
C ALA A 149 0.00 4.40 16.58
N LEU A 150 -1.10 5.15 16.68
CA LEU A 150 -1.98 5.15 17.85
C LEU A 150 -2.62 3.79 18.11
N ALA A 151 -3.17 3.14 17.08
CA ALA A 151 -3.80 1.82 17.21
C ALA A 151 -2.81 0.72 17.66
N ARG A 152 -1.51 0.96 17.47
CA ARG A 152 -0.42 0.09 17.96
C ARG A 152 0.17 0.55 19.30
N GLY A 153 -0.03 1.82 19.68
CA GLY A 153 0.47 2.43 20.90
C GLY A 153 0.07 1.64 22.14
N GLY A 154 0.96 1.55 23.13
CA GLY A 154 0.75 0.76 24.34
C GLY A 154 1.03 -0.74 24.18
N ARG A 155 1.18 -1.28 22.96
CA ARG A 155 1.70 -2.64 22.77
C ARG A 155 3.19 -2.63 23.12
N ARG A 156 3.58 -3.47 24.09
CA ARG A 156 4.97 -3.64 24.58
C ARG A 156 5.54 -2.45 25.38
N GLY A 157 4.70 -1.58 25.93
CA GLY A 157 5.13 -0.51 26.84
C GLY A 157 5.95 0.62 26.20
N LYS A 158 6.02 0.69 24.86
CA LYS A 158 6.64 1.80 24.12
C LYS A 158 5.58 2.82 23.72
N PRO A 159 5.92 4.13 23.67
CA PRO A 159 5.02 5.14 23.15
C PRO A 159 4.72 4.89 21.66
N PRO A 160 3.52 5.22 21.17
CA PRO A 160 3.22 5.17 19.75
C PRO A 160 4.23 6.05 19.00
N THR A 161 4.82 5.50 17.95
CA THR A 161 5.90 6.16 17.21
C THR A 161 5.61 6.12 15.72
N LEU A 162 5.84 7.24 15.04
CA LEU A 162 5.80 7.40 13.59
C LEU A 162 7.16 7.89 13.10
N THR A 163 7.76 7.18 12.14
CA THR A 163 9.02 7.63 11.49
C THR A 163 8.72 8.03 10.05
N VAL A 164 8.99 9.30 9.70
CA VAL A 164 8.84 9.83 8.35
C VAL A 164 10.14 9.58 7.58
N VAL A 165 10.07 8.73 6.56
CA VAL A 165 11.24 8.33 5.76
C VAL A 165 11.36 9.23 4.52
N HIS A 166 12.56 9.75 4.24
CA HIS A 166 12.79 10.69 3.14
C HIS A 166 14.22 10.65 2.59
N LYS A 167 14.50 11.42 1.53
CA LYS A 167 15.84 11.70 0.96
C LYS A 167 15.99 13.19 0.65
N SER A 168 15.47 14.05 1.52
CA SER A 168 15.52 15.53 1.37
C SER A 168 16.92 16.14 1.22
N ASN A 169 18.00 15.42 1.57
CA ASN A 169 19.36 15.88 1.27
C ASN A 169 19.70 15.85 -0.22
N VAL A 170 18.95 15.08 -1.02
CA VAL A 170 19.05 15.04 -2.50
C VAL A 170 17.80 15.63 -3.12
N LEU A 171 16.62 15.27 -2.59
CA LEU A 171 15.31 15.65 -3.11
C LEU A 171 14.67 16.75 -2.24
N SER A 172 15.36 17.88 -2.09
CA SER A 172 15.00 18.94 -1.13
C SER A 172 13.57 19.45 -1.27
N VAL A 173 13.09 19.66 -2.49
CA VAL A 173 11.73 20.20 -2.74
C VAL A 173 10.66 19.14 -2.52
N THR A 174 10.77 17.98 -3.19
CA THR A 174 9.72 16.97 -3.18
C THR A 174 9.63 16.26 -1.84
N ASP A 175 10.76 15.88 -1.24
CA ASP A 175 10.75 15.30 0.11
C ASP A 175 10.62 16.34 1.22
N GLY A 176 11.01 17.59 0.97
CA GLY A 176 10.69 18.71 1.86
C GLY A 176 9.18 18.83 2.04
N LEU A 177 8.44 18.96 0.92
CA LEU A 177 6.98 19.04 0.94
C LEU A 177 6.34 17.85 1.67
N PHE A 178 6.78 16.62 1.38
CA PHE A 178 6.26 15.42 2.04
C PHE A 178 6.43 15.48 3.56
N ARG A 179 7.66 15.73 4.03
CA ARG A 179 8.00 15.78 5.46
C ARG A 179 7.23 16.86 6.19
N GLU A 180 7.24 18.08 5.65
CA GLU A 180 6.57 19.23 6.25
C GLU A 180 5.06 18.99 6.35
N THR A 181 4.47 18.43 5.30
CA THR A 181 3.04 18.09 5.30
C THR A 181 2.71 17.05 6.35
N VAL A 182 3.48 15.96 6.45
CA VAL A 182 3.23 14.90 7.43
C VAL A 182 3.45 15.41 8.85
N ARG A 183 4.51 16.19 9.09
CA ARG A 183 4.79 16.81 10.39
C ARG A 183 3.71 17.80 10.82
N GLY A 184 3.07 18.48 9.86
CA GLY A 184 1.97 19.42 10.10
C GLY A 184 0.64 18.75 10.44
N VAL A 185 0.49 17.43 10.26
CA VAL A 185 -0.79 16.72 10.48
C VAL A 185 -1.36 16.92 11.89
N PRO A 186 -0.59 16.84 13.00
CA PRO A 186 -1.11 17.08 14.34
C PRO A 186 -1.65 18.50 14.57
N ALA A 187 -1.17 19.48 13.80
CA ALA A 187 -1.60 20.88 13.91
C ALA A 187 -2.90 21.18 13.14
N LEU A 188 -3.50 20.18 12.48
CA LEU A 188 -4.74 20.36 11.74
C LEU A 188 -5.92 20.60 12.71
N PRO A 189 -6.75 21.64 12.49
CA PRO A 189 -7.84 22.00 13.39
C PRO A 189 -8.81 20.84 13.68
N GLU A 190 -9.08 20.00 12.68
CA GLU A 190 -10.01 18.87 12.79
C GLU A 190 -9.49 17.69 13.63
N ILE A 191 -8.20 17.70 14.02
CA ILE A 191 -7.49 16.61 14.70
C ILE A 191 -6.85 17.08 16.02
N ALA A 192 -6.97 18.37 16.37
CA ALA A 192 -6.26 19.02 17.46
C ALA A 192 -6.25 18.18 18.76
N GLY A 193 -5.06 17.82 19.24
CA GLY A 193 -4.83 17.04 20.45
C GLY A 193 -4.86 15.51 20.28
N LYS A 194 -5.35 14.98 19.15
CA LYS A 194 -5.48 13.53 18.95
C LYS A 194 -4.13 12.81 18.88
N TYR A 195 -3.12 13.45 18.29
CA TYR A 195 -1.82 12.84 18.00
C TYR A 195 -0.68 13.25 18.93
N ASP A 196 -0.97 14.02 19.99
CA ASP A 196 0.04 14.60 20.88
C ASP A 196 0.90 13.54 21.59
N GLY A 197 0.36 12.34 21.80
CA GLY A 197 1.09 11.21 22.39
C GLY A 197 2.00 10.46 21.41
N VAL A 198 2.01 10.79 20.11
CA VAL A 198 2.80 10.09 19.08
C VAL A 198 4.17 10.73 18.95
N VAL A 199 5.22 9.94 19.17
CA VAL A 199 6.60 10.36 18.92
C VAL A 199 6.85 10.38 17.41
N VAL A 200 7.21 11.54 16.86
CA VAL A 200 7.51 11.71 15.44
C VAL A 200 9.01 11.80 15.22
N ASN A 201 9.55 10.85 14.45
CA ASN A 201 10.95 10.84 14.03
C ASN A 201 11.05 11.06 12.52
N GLU A 202 12.23 11.42 12.04
CA GLU A 202 12.55 11.48 10.63
C GLU A 202 13.82 10.66 10.35
N GLN A 203 13.86 9.96 9.22
CA GLN A 203 15.01 9.13 8.85
C GLN A 203 15.27 9.20 7.36
N LEU A 204 16.55 9.27 6.96
CA LEU A 204 16.90 9.11 5.56
C LEU A 204 16.68 7.66 5.10
N VAL A 205 16.14 7.45 3.91
CA VAL A 205 15.77 6.11 3.42
C VAL A 205 16.94 5.13 3.37
N ASP A 206 18.14 5.59 3.00
CA ASP A 206 19.36 4.80 2.97
C ASP A 206 19.74 4.27 4.37
N SER A 207 19.78 5.18 5.34
CA SER A 207 20.04 4.86 6.74
C SER A 207 18.91 4.07 7.39
N MET A 208 17.66 4.23 6.94
CA MET A 208 16.52 3.44 7.42
C MET A 208 16.71 1.97 7.03
N VAL A 209 17.08 1.69 5.78
CA VAL A 209 17.39 0.32 5.34
C VAL A 209 18.50 -0.27 6.21
N TYR A 210 19.59 0.47 6.42
CA TYR A 210 20.69 0.03 7.27
C TYR A 210 20.24 -0.29 8.71
N ARG A 211 19.46 0.61 9.33
CA ARG A 211 18.92 0.43 10.67
C ARG A 211 17.93 -0.73 10.74
N MET A 212 17.09 -0.93 9.73
CA MET A 212 16.18 -2.09 9.70
C MET A 212 16.93 -3.42 9.71
N PHE A 213 18.10 -3.50 9.07
CA PHE A 213 18.92 -4.72 9.13
C PHE A 213 19.58 -4.93 10.49
N ARG A 214 20.08 -3.87 11.14
CA ARG A 214 20.88 -3.98 12.37
C ARG A 214 20.06 -3.88 13.65
N GLU A 215 19.07 -3.01 13.65
CA GLU A 215 18.33 -2.53 14.81
C GLU A 215 16.83 -2.32 14.48
N PRO A 216 16.09 -3.35 14.04
CA PRO A 216 14.67 -3.23 13.70
C PRO A 216 13.72 -3.01 14.91
N GLN A 217 14.23 -3.08 16.15
CA GLN A 217 13.46 -3.01 17.40
C GLN A 217 13.08 -1.60 17.87
#